data_AF-A0A380U9M9-F1
#
_entry.id   AF-A0A380U9M9-F1
#
_cell.length_a   1.000
_cell.length_b   1.000
_cell.length_c   1.000
_cell.angle_alpha   90.00
_cell.angle_beta   90.00
_cell.angle_gamma   90.00
#
_symmetry.space_group_name_H-M   'P 1'
#
loop_
_entity.id
_entity.type
_entity.pdbx_description
1 polymer ?
#
loop_
_entity_poly.entity_id
_entity_poly.type
_entity_poly.pdbx_seq_one_letter_code
_entity_poly.pdbx_strand_id
1 'polypeptide(L)'
;MTQVQLQQLQKQLWNIANTLRGTMGADEFRDYILGFIFFKYLSEKSVNFANELLDGEDISFLELDENNPEHVPYIEEIKKNAIAEVGYALTPKQLFHTLAERGRQGEFILDDLTATLKSIEQSTLGTDSADDFANLFEDLDLNSTKLGNNASDRNALVAKVLSHLDDIDFDISNTEADVLGDAYEYLIGEFASGAGKKAGEFYTPQTVSTLLAKIVTQGKDRLRSVYDPTCGSGSLLLRVKREVKDVDMIYGQEMNRTTYNLARMNMILSTAF
;
A
#
# COMPACT_ATOMS: atom_id res chain seq x y z
N MET A 1 -6.31 -8.86 -15.96
CA MET A 1 -6.27 -10.16 -15.23
C MET A 1 -7.65 -10.85 -15.15
N THR A 2 -7.70 -12.18 -15.01
CA THR A 2 -8.93 -12.98 -14.83
C THR A 2 -9.38 -13.03 -13.37
N GLN A 3 -10.67 -13.31 -13.12
CA GLN A 3 -11.21 -13.52 -11.76
C GLN A 3 -10.44 -14.60 -10.96
N VAL A 4 -9.82 -15.55 -11.65
CA VAL A 4 -8.99 -16.61 -11.05
C VAL A 4 -7.68 -16.05 -10.50
N GLN A 5 -7.02 -15.13 -11.21
CA GLN A 5 -5.77 -14.49 -10.76
C GLN A 5 -6.01 -13.64 -9.50
N LEU A 6 -7.10 -12.87 -9.46
CA LEU A 6 -7.49 -12.09 -8.27
C LEU A 6 -7.71 -12.99 -7.04
N GLN A 7 -8.45 -14.10 -7.20
CA GLN A 7 -8.69 -15.05 -6.11
C GLN A 7 -7.39 -15.70 -5.62
N GLN A 8 -6.46 -15.98 -6.53
CA GLN A 8 -5.15 -16.52 -6.19
C GLN A 8 -4.32 -15.51 -5.40
N LEU A 9 -4.28 -14.24 -5.83
CA LEU A 9 -3.60 -13.16 -5.13
C LEU A 9 -4.17 -12.96 -3.71
N GLN A 10 -5.50 -12.84 -3.60
CA GLN A 10 -6.20 -12.73 -2.31
C GLN A 10 -5.82 -13.87 -1.35
N LYS A 11 -5.82 -15.11 -1.86
CA LYS A 11 -5.45 -16.28 -1.08
C LYS A 11 -3.97 -16.27 -0.68
N GLN A 12 -3.07 -15.87 -1.57
CA GLN A 12 -1.63 -15.78 -1.28
C GLN A 12 -1.36 -14.75 -0.17
N LEU A 13 -1.90 -13.54 -0.31
CA LEU A 13 -1.73 -12.48 0.68
C LEU A 13 -2.32 -12.87 2.05
N TRP A 14 -3.51 -13.49 2.07
CA TRP A 14 -4.12 -13.96 3.31
C TRP A 14 -3.34 -15.11 3.96
N ASN A 15 -2.75 -16.00 3.16
CA ASN A 15 -1.90 -17.07 3.67
C ASN A 15 -0.63 -16.51 4.30
N ILE A 16 0.00 -15.50 3.69
CA ILE A 16 1.16 -14.80 4.27
C ILE A 16 0.76 -14.21 5.62
N ALA A 17 -0.37 -13.48 5.67
CA ALA A 17 -0.87 -12.89 6.90
C ALA A 17 -1.06 -13.92 8.03
N ASN A 18 -1.75 -15.04 7.74
CA ASN A 18 -2.00 -16.07 8.74
C ASN A 18 -0.74 -16.84 9.16
N THR A 19 0.16 -17.09 8.22
CA THR A 19 1.36 -17.89 8.48
C THR A 19 2.40 -17.09 9.25
N LEU A 20 2.50 -15.78 8.97
CA LEU A 20 3.58 -14.94 9.48
C LEU A 20 3.17 -14.10 10.70
N ARG A 21 1.88 -13.96 11.01
CA ARG A 21 1.46 -13.25 12.25
C ARG A 21 2.03 -13.85 13.54
N GLY A 22 2.51 -15.10 13.50
CA GLY A 22 3.08 -15.78 14.66
C GLY A 22 2.08 -15.85 15.82
N THR A 23 2.46 -15.29 16.97
CA THR A 23 1.61 -15.22 18.17
C THR A 23 0.71 -13.99 18.22
N MET A 24 0.82 -13.06 17.26
CA MET A 24 0.03 -11.84 17.25
C MET A 24 -1.44 -12.13 16.91
N GLY A 25 -2.34 -11.33 17.48
CA GLY A 25 -3.74 -11.32 17.07
C GLY A 25 -3.87 -10.88 15.60
N ALA A 26 -4.91 -11.34 14.92
CA ALA A 26 -5.17 -10.95 13.53
C ALA A 26 -5.27 -9.42 13.36
N ASP A 27 -5.99 -8.76 14.27
CA ASP A 27 -6.14 -7.30 14.30
C ASP A 27 -4.80 -6.56 14.49
N GLU A 28 -3.90 -7.14 15.28
CA GLU A 28 -2.60 -6.52 15.57
C GLU A 28 -1.64 -6.66 14.40
N PHE A 29 -1.72 -7.76 13.66
CA PHE A 29 -0.86 -8.00 12.49
C PHE A 29 -1.38 -7.31 11.23
N ARG A 30 -2.68 -7.01 11.18
CA ARG A 30 -3.36 -6.30 10.08
C ARG A 30 -2.59 -5.05 9.66
N ASP A 31 -2.25 -4.18 10.61
CA ASP A 31 -1.68 -2.87 10.27
C ASP A 31 -0.29 -3.03 9.65
N TYR A 32 0.51 -4.00 10.13
CA TYR A 32 1.80 -4.36 9.53
C TYR A 32 1.67 -4.87 8.11
N ILE A 33 0.84 -5.89 7.88
CA ILE A 33 0.76 -6.51 6.56
C ILE A 33 0.18 -5.54 5.52
N LEU A 34 -0.84 -4.76 5.89
CA LEU A 34 -1.45 -3.79 4.99
C LEU A 34 -0.45 -2.66 4.67
N GLY A 35 0.27 -2.14 5.67
CA GLY A 35 1.31 -1.15 5.45
C GLY A 35 2.47 -1.67 4.59
N PHE A 36 2.88 -2.94 4.73
CA PHE A 36 3.92 -3.54 3.88
C PHE A 36 3.45 -3.79 2.44
N ILE A 37 2.19 -4.21 2.24
CA ILE A 37 1.61 -4.33 0.90
C ILE A 37 1.56 -2.95 0.22
N PHE A 38 1.14 -1.92 0.96
CA PHE A 38 1.12 -0.56 0.45
C PHE A 38 2.53 -0.04 0.12
N PHE A 39 3.52 -0.28 0.99
CA PHE A 39 4.91 0.07 0.68
C PHE A 39 5.43 -0.67 -0.56
N LYS A 40 5.12 -1.96 -0.73
CA LYS A 40 5.46 -2.72 -1.95
C LYS A 40 4.84 -2.06 -3.19
N TYR A 41 3.56 -1.71 -3.14
CA TYR A 41 2.88 -0.99 -4.21
C TYR A 41 3.60 0.32 -4.59
N LEU A 42 3.96 1.14 -3.60
CA LEU A 42 4.69 2.39 -3.86
C LEU A 42 6.07 2.13 -4.49
N SER A 43 6.77 1.12 -4.00
CA SER A 43 8.07 0.73 -4.54
C SER A 43 7.97 0.28 -5.99
N GLU A 44 7.01 -0.57 -6.34
CA GLU A 44 6.84 -1.04 -7.71
C GLU A 44 6.39 0.09 -8.64
N LYS A 45 5.51 0.98 -8.18
CA LYS A 45 5.12 2.17 -8.95
C LYS A 45 6.32 3.07 -9.24
N SER A 46 7.23 3.21 -8.27
CA SER A 46 8.48 3.96 -8.46
C SER A 46 9.40 3.28 -9.47
N VAL A 47 9.50 1.95 -9.44
CA VAL A 47 10.29 1.18 -10.42
C VAL A 47 9.74 1.34 -11.83
N ASN A 48 8.43 1.21 -12.01
CA ASN A 48 7.80 1.37 -13.33
C ASN A 48 8.04 2.77 -13.88
N PHE A 49 7.76 3.81 -13.09
CA PHE A 49 7.99 5.20 -13.48
C PHE A 49 9.47 5.47 -13.83
N ALA A 50 10.39 5.00 -12.99
CA ALA A 50 11.81 5.21 -13.21
C ALA A 50 12.30 4.48 -14.47
N ASN A 51 11.83 3.26 -14.72
CA ASN A 51 12.18 2.51 -15.92
C ASN A 51 11.58 3.12 -17.20
N GLU A 52 10.40 3.77 -17.12
CA GLU A 52 9.86 4.55 -18.23
C GLU A 52 10.75 5.77 -18.55
N LEU A 53 11.31 6.44 -17.54
CA LEU A 53 12.27 7.53 -17.74
C LEU A 53 13.63 7.06 -18.28
N LEU A 54 14.00 5.81 -17.97
CA LEU A 54 15.22 5.17 -18.45
C LEU A 54 15.02 4.46 -19.80
N ASP A 55 13.86 4.61 -20.46
CA ASP A 55 13.60 3.95 -21.74
C ASP A 55 14.65 4.37 -22.79
N GLY A 56 15.33 3.37 -23.36
CA GLY A 56 16.46 3.57 -24.27
C GLY A 56 17.86 3.50 -23.63
N GLU A 57 17.95 3.44 -22.30
CA GLU A 57 19.19 3.16 -21.57
C GLU A 57 19.34 1.64 -21.31
N ASP A 58 20.58 1.14 -21.28
CA ASP A 58 20.89 -0.28 -21.01
C ASP A 58 20.93 -0.60 -19.48
N ILE A 59 20.22 0.18 -18.66
CA ILE A 59 20.20 0.05 -17.20
C ILE A 59 18.80 0.25 -16.63
N SER A 60 18.42 -0.59 -15.67
CA SER A 60 17.16 -0.46 -14.93
C SER A 60 17.32 0.29 -13.61
N PHE A 61 16.21 0.78 -13.06
CA PHE A 61 16.21 1.50 -11.79
C PHE A 61 16.78 0.68 -10.63
N LEU A 62 16.56 -0.64 -10.63
CA LEU A 62 17.06 -1.56 -9.61
C LEU A 62 18.59 -1.72 -9.65
N GLU A 63 19.22 -1.47 -10.80
CA GLU A 63 20.66 -1.64 -11.02
C GLU A 63 21.45 -0.36 -10.72
N LEU A 64 20.76 0.77 -10.56
CA LEU A 64 21.40 2.04 -10.21
C LEU A 64 21.97 1.98 -8.79
N ASP A 65 23.16 2.57 -8.64
CA ASP A 65 23.93 2.58 -7.39
C ASP A 65 24.33 4.02 -7.09
N GLU A 66 23.83 4.54 -5.99
CA GLU A 66 24.14 5.89 -5.50
C GLU A 66 25.63 6.14 -5.27
N ASN A 67 26.43 5.08 -5.13
CA ASN A 67 27.89 5.20 -4.97
C ASN A 67 28.63 5.25 -6.32
N ASN A 68 27.97 4.91 -7.42
CA ASN A 68 28.56 5.00 -8.76
C ASN A 68 28.35 6.43 -9.32
N PRO A 69 29.43 7.21 -9.57
CA PRO A 69 29.32 8.55 -10.13
C PRO A 69 28.57 8.65 -11.47
N GLU A 70 28.56 7.56 -12.25
CA GLU A 70 27.82 7.49 -13.53
C GLU A 70 26.31 7.30 -13.32
N HIS A 71 25.90 6.68 -12.21
CA HIS A 71 24.49 6.40 -11.89
C HIS A 71 23.81 7.58 -11.17
N VAL A 72 24.57 8.39 -10.43
CA VAL A 72 24.06 9.53 -9.64
C VAL A 72 23.20 10.51 -10.47
N PRO A 73 23.60 10.92 -11.70
CA PRO A 73 22.78 11.82 -12.51
C PRO A 73 21.38 11.26 -12.82
N TYR A 74 21.30 9.97 -13.17
CA TYR A 74 20.02 9.30 -13.42
C TYR A 74 19.15 9.28 -12.16
N ILE A 75 19.73 8.93 -11.01
CA ILE A 75 19.00 8.87 -9.73
C ILE A 75 18.42 10.24 -9.36
N GLU A 76 19.21 11.31 -9.50
CA GLU A 76 18.76 12.67 -9.19
C GLU A 76 17.66 13.16 -10.15
N GLU A 77 17.77 12.81 -11.43
CA GLU A 77 16.74 13.13 -12.43
C GLU A 77 15.43 12.37 -12.17
N ILE A 78 15.51 11.06 -11.91
CA ILE A 78 14.35 10.24 -11.55
C ILE A 78 13.68 10.80 -10.30
N LYS A 79 14.46 11.09 -9.24
CA LYS A 79 13.95 11.65 -7.99
C LYS A 79 13.21 12.97 -8.19
N LYS A 80 13.77 13.86 -9.01
CA LYS A 80 13.15 15.16 -9.32
C LYS A 80 11.81 14.99 -10.03
N ASN A 81 11.75 14.11 -11.04
CA ASN A 81 10.53 13.89 -11.81
C ASN A 81 9.49 13.07 -11.02
N ALA A 82 9.92 12.13 -10.17
CA ALA A 82 9.04 11.28 -9.36
C ALA A 82 8.17 12.11 -8.41
N ILE A 83 8.71 13.16 -7.79
CA ILE A 83 7.92 14.04 -6.91
C ILE A 83 6.77 14.71 -7.68
N ALA A 84 7.00 15.12 -8.93
CA ALA A 84 6.00 15.82 -9.74
C ALA A 84 4.94 14.88 -10.32
N GLU A 85 5.34 13.70 -10.79
CA GLU A 85 4.46 12.79 -11.53
C GLU A 85 3.87 11.67 -10.65
N VAL A 86 4.61 11.23 -9.63
CA VAL A 86 4.22 10.11 -8.75
C VAL A 86 3.81 10.61 -7.36
N GLY A 87 4.32 11.77 -6.92
CA GLY A 87 4.00 12.42 -5.65
C GLY A 87 4.92 12.06 -4.50
N TYR A 88 5.94 11.21 -4.70
CA TYR A 88 6.96 10.86 -3.71
C TYR A 88 8.20 10.34 -4.45
N ALA A 89 9.32 10.17 -3.74
CA ALA A 89 10.53 9.60 -4.31
C ALA A 89 11.17 8.55 -3.42
N LEU A 90 11.64 7.48 -4.06
CA LEU A 90 12.47 6.43 -3.48
C LEU A 90 13.78 6.36 -4.25
N THR A 91 14.84 5.91 -3.59
CA THR A 91 16.11 5.55 -4.25
C THR A 91 16.22 4.03 -4.42
N PRO A 92 17.16 3.52 -5.24
CA PRO A 92 17.32 2.08 -5.46
C PRO A 92 17.53 1.27 -4.17
N LYS A 93 18.23 1.82 -3.17
CA LYS A 93 18.46 1.19 -1.86
C LYS A 93 17.21 1.12 -0.99
N GLN A 94 16.24 1.98 -1.26
CA GLN A 94 14.99 2.11 -0.51
C GLN A 94 13.85 1.29 -1.13
N LEU A 95 14.08 0.59 -2.23
CA LEU A 95 13.05 -0.24 -2.86
C LEU A 95 12.69 -1.45 -2.00
N PHE A 96 11.43 -1.85 -2.07
CA PHE A 96 10.89 -3.01 -1.36
C PHE A 96 11.69 -4.27 -1.69
N HIS A 97 11.91 -4.52 -2.98
CA HIS A 97 12.70 -5.66 -3.46
C HIS A 97 14.12 -5.66 -2.88
N THR A 98 14.80 -4.51 -2.90
CA THR A 98 16.14 -4.36 -2.35
C THR A 98 16.20 -4.68 -0.85
N LEU A 99 15.24 -4.17 -0.06
CA LEU A 99 15.15 -4.47 1.37
C LEU A 99 14.79 -5.93 1.64
N ALA A 100 13.91 -6.52 0.82
CA ALA A 100 13.54 -7.93 0.91
C ALA A 100 14.74 -8.85 0.65
N GLU A 101 15.51 -8.63 -0.42
CA GLU A 101 16.71 -9.40 -0.75
C GLU A 101 17.78 -9.32 0.34
N ARG A 102 18.06 -8.12 0.86
CA ARG A 102 18.96 -7.94 2.00
C ARG A 102 18.48 -8.72 3.23
N GLY A 103 17.18 -8.68 3.50
CA GLY A 103 16.54 -9.49 4.54
C GLY A 103 16.71 -10.99 4.33
N ARG A 104 16.57 -11.51 3.09
CA ARG A 104 16.81 -12.92 2.75
C ARG A 104 18.26 -13.33 3.00
N GLN A 105 19.20 -12.42 2.79
CA GLN A 105 20.63 -12.64 3.04
C GLN A 105 20.98 -12.58 4.54
N GLY A 106 20.01 -12.31 5.41
CA GLY A 106 20.19 -12.27 6.86
C GLY A 106 20.69 -10.93 7.38
N GLU A 107 20.66 -9.87 6.57
CA GLU A 107 20.99 -8.53 7.02
C GLU A 107 19.96 -7.97 8.01
N PHE A 108 20.41 -7.02 8.83
CA PHE A 108 19.52 -6.24 9.67
C PHE A 108 18.95 -5.07 8.87
N ILE A 109 17.64 -5.10 8.60
CA ILE A 109 16.95 -4.16 7.70
C ILE A 109 15.98 -3.22 8.43
N LEU A 110 15.71 -3.42 9.72
CA LEU A 110 14.67 -2.64 10.42
C LEU A 110 14.96 -1.13 10.44
N ASP A 111 16.23 -0.75 10.63
CA ASP A 111 16.62 0.66 10.67
C ASP A 111 16.46 1.30 9.29
N ASP A 112 16.89 0.60 8.23
CA ASP A 112 16.77 1.06 6.85
C ASP A 112 15.32 1.11 6.38
N LEU A 113 14.51 0.12 6.76
CA LEU A 113 13.07 0.11 6.49
C LEU A 113 12.36 1.27 7.21
N THR A 114 12.69 1.51 8.48
CA THR A 114 12.15 2.65 9.25
C THR A 114 12.54 3.98 8.62
N ALA A 115 13.80 4.11 8.18
CA ALA A 115 14.28 5.31 7.51
C ALA A 115 13.60 5.50 6.14
N THR A 116 13.37 4.41 5.40
CA THR A 116 12.70 4.41 4.10
C THR A 116 11.26 4.88 4.22
N LEU A 117 10.47 4.34 5.15
CA LEU A 117 9.08 4.76 5.36
C LEU A 117 9.00 6.26 5.71
N LYS A 118 9.93 6.75 6.55
CA LYS A 118 10.04 8.19 6.85
C LYS A 118 10.48 9.02 5.64
N SER A 119 11.37 8.49 4.80
CA SER A 119 11.86 9.16 3.61
C SER A 119 10.75 9.39 2.58
N ILE A 120 9.81 8.45 2.46
CA ILE A 120 8.61 8.64 1.61
C ILE A 120 7.85 9.87 2.08
N GLU A 121 7.50 9.96 3.37
CA GLU A 121 6.78 11.13 3.93
C GLU A 121 7.59 12.43 3.83
N GLN A 122 8.91 12.36 3.99
CA GLN A 122 9.78 13.55 3.89
C GLN A 122 9.95 14.03 2.45
N SER A 123 9.92 13.12 1.47
CA SER A 123 10.08 13.46 0.05
C SER A 123 8.95 14.34 -0.48
N THR A 124 7.78 14.32 0.17
CA THR A 124 6.58 15.07 -0.23
C THR A 124 6.49 16.44 0.44
N LEU A 125 7.36 16.76 1.40
CA LEU A 125 7.29 18.02 2.16
C LEU A 125 7.47 19.24 1.24
N GLY A 126 6.50 20.16 1.30
CA GLY A 126 6.48 21.37 0.49
C GLY A 126 5.94 21.17 -0.93
N THR A 127 5.31 20.03 -1.20
CA THR A 127 4.67 19.68 -2.48
C THR A 127 3.17 19.48 -2.29
N ASP A 128 2.42 19.36 -3.38
CA ASP A 128 0.96 19.17 -3.32
C ASP A 128 0.55 17.83 -2.70
N SER A 129 1.42 16.81 -2.73
CA SER A 129 1.18 15.48 -2.14
C SER A 129 1.56 15.37 -0.66
N ALA A 130 2.02 16.46 -0.03
CA ALA A 130 2.44 16.45 1.38
C ALA A 130 1.36 15.87 2.30
N ASP A 131 0.12 16.34 2.12
CA ASP A 131 -1.03 15.93 2.92
C ASP A 131 -1.50 14.50 2.59
N ASP A 132 -1.13 13.93 1.44
CA ASP A 132 -1.47 12.55 1.06
C ASP A 132 -0.60 11.51 1.79
N PHE A 133 0.63 11.87 2.14
CA PHE A 133 1.60 10.98 2.78
C PHE A 133 1.92 11.32 4.24
N ALA A 134 1.55 12.50 4.75
CA ALA A 134 1.85 12.88 6.13
C ALA A 134 1.35 11.86 7.17
N ASN A 135 2.27 11.35 8.00
CA ASN A 135 2.02 10.35 9.06
C ASN A 135 1.37 9.05 8.58
N LEU A 136 1.46 8.71 7.29
CA LEU A 136 0.76 7.58 6.72
C LEU A 136 1.24 6.24 7.30
N PHE A 137 2.52 6.14 7.68
CA PHE A 137 3.13 4.91 8.20
C PHE A 137 3.27 4.88 9.73
N GLU A 138 2.65 5.80 10.46
CA GLU A 138 2.88 5.94 11.91
C GLU A 138 2.44 4.73 12.74
N ASP A 139 1.47 3.95 12.24
CA ASP A 139 0.97 2.74 12.90
C ASP A 139 1.92 1.54 12.73
N LEU A 140 2.96 1.65 11.88
CA LEU A 140 3.98 0.62 11.67
C LEU A 140 5.11 0.71 12.71
N ASP A 141 4.83 0.29 13.95
CA ASP A 141 5.87 0.21 14.99
C ASP A 141 6.77 -1.03 14.83
N LEU A 142 7.84 -0.89 14.05
CA LEU A 142 8.84 -1.95 13.85
C LEU A 142 9.65 -2.31 15.10
N ASN A 143 9.52 -1.53 16.18
CA ASN A 143 10.13 -1.81 17.48
C ASN A 143 9.16 -2.49 18.47
N SER A 144 7.92 -2.75 18.06
CA SER A 144 6.93 -3.41 18.90
C SER A 144 7.41 -4.76 19.41
N THR A 145 7.24 -5.02 20.71
CA THR A 145 7.53 -6.33 21.32
C THR A 145 6.61 -7.43 20.81
N LYS A 146 5.53 -7.09 20.11
CA LYS A 146 4.62 -8.05 19.46
C LYS A 146 5.25 -8.72 18.24
N LEU A 147 6.18 -8.02 17.57
CA LEU A 147 6.94 -8.57 16.44
C LEU A 147 8.04 -9.55 16.87
N GLY A 148 8.45 -9.49 18.14
CA GLY A 148 9.55 -10.31 18.66
C GLY A 148 10.11 -9.77 19.97
N ASN A 149 10.75 -10.65 20.75
CA ASN A 149 11.24 -10.32 22.09
C ASN A 149 12.51 -9.46 22.06
N ASN A 150 13.26 -9.50 20.97
CA ASN A 150 14.49 -8.75 20.77
C ASN A 150 14.59 -8.25 19.32
N ALA A 151 15.54 -7.35 19.05
CA ALA A 151 15.69 -6.75 17.72
C ALA A 151 15.94 -7.77 16.60
N SER A 152 16.68 -8.84 16.87
CA SER A 152 16.96 -9.91 15.90
C SER A 152 15.69 -10.68 15.55
N ASP A 153 14.86 -11.02 16.54
CA ASP A 153 13.58 -11.72 16.32
C ASP A 153 12.64 -10.87 15.47
N ARG A 154 12.54 -9.57 15.79
CA ARG A 154 11.72 -8.61 15.03
C ARG A 154 12.21 -8.50 13.59
N ASN A 155 13.52 -8.39 13.39
CA ASN A 155 14.13 -8.30 12.05
C ASN A 155 13.85 -9.56 11.24
N ALA A 156 14.03 -10.75 11.85
CA ALA A 156 13.78 -12.01 11.18
C ALA A 156 12.32 -12.16 10.74
N LEU A 157 11.37 -11.74 11.58
CA LEU A 157 9.95 -11.76 11.23
C LEU A 157 9.65 -10.79 10.07
N VAL A 158 10.08 -9.53 10.18
CA VAL A 158 9.83 -8.51 9.15
C VAL A 158 10.50 -8.90 7.83
N ALA A 159 11.77 -9.30 7.84
CA ALA A 159 12.48 -9.79 6.66
C ALA A 159 11.75 -10.97 6.00
N LYS A 160 11.22 -11.90 6.80
CA LYS A 160 10.43 -13.02 6.29
C LYS A 160 9.13 -12.55 5.62
N VAL A 161 8.42 -11.59 6.21
CA VAL A 161 7.19 -11.01 5.62
C VAL A 161 7.50 -10.31 4.30
N LEU A 162 8.52 -9.45 4.29
CA LEU A 162 8.97 -8.74 3.09
C LEU A 162 9.34 -9.73 1.98
N SER A 163 10.12 -10.77 2.30
CA SER A 163 10.50 -11.79 1.32
C SER A 163 9.30 -12.51 0.70
N HIS A 164 8.32 -12.92 1.51
CA HIS A 164 7.14 -13.62 0.98
C HIS A 164 6.24 -12.70 0.15
N LEU A 165 6.16 -11.42 0.51
CA LEU A 165 5.44 -10.43 -0.28
C LEU A 165 6.15 -10.15 -1.60
N ASP A 166 7.48 -10.09 -1.59
CA ASP A 166 8.31 -9.83 -2.77
C ASP A 166 8.18 -10.93 -3.82
N ASP A 167 7.97 -12.19 -3.40
CA ASP A 167 7.69 -13.32 -4.29
C ASP A 167 6.32 -13.23 -5.00
N ILE A 168 5.46 -12.28 -4.62
CA ILE A 168 4.14 -12.08 -5.24
C ILE A 168 4.24 -10.94 -6.25
N ASP A 169 3.99 -11.26 -7.51
CA ASP A 169 3.78 -10.24 -8.54
C ASP A 169 2.41 -9.57 -8.35
N PHE A 170 2.40 -8.24 -8.20
CA PHE A 170 1.16 -7.46 -8.11
C PHE A 170 0.61 -7.06 -9.48
N ASP A 171 1.36 -7.27 -10.56
CA ASP A 171 0.99 -6.95 -11.95
C ASP A 171 0.45 -5.52 -12.08
N ILE A 172 1.13 -4.55 -11.43
CA ILE A 172 0.69 -3.15 -11.38
C ILE A 172 0.79 -2.43 -12.73
N SER A 173 1.51 -3.00 -13.70
CA SER A 173 1.57 -2.52 -15.09
C SER A 173 0.28 -2.80 -15.87
N ASN A 174 -0.59 -3.68 -15.37
CA ASN A 174 -1.82 -4.06 -16.04
C ASN A 174 -2.96 -3.11 -15.67
N THR A 175 -3.11 -2.06 -16.47
CA THR A 175 -4.09 -0.98 -16.27
C THR A 175 -5.55 -1.40 -16.45
N GLU A 176 -5.84 -2.63 -16.89
CA GLU A 176 -7.20 -3.07 -17.20
C GLU A 176 -8.02 -3.51 -15.97
N ALA A 177 -7.41 -3.68 -14.79
CA ALA A 177 -8.13 -4.00 -13.56
C ALA A 177 -7.39 -3.54 -12.29
N ASP A 178 -8.13 -2.88 -11.38
CA ASP A 178 -7.71 -2.54 -10.01
C ASP A 178 -7.64 -3.80 -9.11
N VAL A 179 -6.85 -4.79 -9.54
CA VAL A 179 -6.74 -6.11 -8.89
C VAL A 179 -6.09 -5.98 -7.52
N LEU A 180 -5.07 -5.14 -7.39
CA LEU A 180 -4.42 -4.95 -6.10
C LEU A 180 -5.38 -4.25 -5.12
N GLY A 181 -6.17 -3.27 -5.56
CA GLY A 181 -7.22 -2.65 -4.76
C GLY A 181 -8.26 -3.64 -4.29
N ASP A 182 -8.74 -4.50 -5.19
CA ASP A 182 -9.65 -5.59 -4.84
C ASP A 182 -9.05 -6.60 -3.85
N ALA A 183 -7.76 -6.91 -3.97
CA ALA A 183 -7.08 -7.80 -3.03
C ALA A 183 -6.87 -7.11 -1.66
N TYR A 184 -6.60 -5.82 -1.66
CA TYR A 184 -6.45 -5.01 -0.44
C TYR A 184 -7.79 -4.86 0.30
N GLU A 185 -8.88 -4.53 -0.40
CA GLU A 185 -10.24 -4.51 0.16
C GLU A 185 -10.64 -5.88 0.74
N TYR A 186 -10.29 -6.97 0.06
CA TYR A 186 -10.54 -8.33 0.55
C TYR A 186 -9.82 -8.57 1.89
N LEU A 187 -8.54 -8.23 2.00
CA LEU A 187 -7.79 -8.38 3.25
C LEU A 187 -8.41 -7.56 4.40
N ILE A 188 -8.80 -6.32 4.13
CA ILE A 188 -9.49 -5.47 5.11
C ILE A 188 -10.74 -6.18 5.64
N GLY A 189 -11.53 -6.79 4.75
CA GLY A 189 -12.71 -7.56 5.11
C GLY A 189 -12.40 -8.82 5.92
N GLU A 190 -11.37 -9.58 5.55
CA GLU A 190 -10.95 -10.79 6.27
C GLU A 190 -10.51 -10.45 7.69
N PHE A 191 -9.67 -9.42 7.87
CA PHE A 191 -9.26 -8.97 9.20
C PHE A 191 -10.44 -8.48 10.04
N ALA A 192 -11.37 -7.75 9.45
CA ALA A 192 -12.54 -7.27 10.17
C ALA A 192 -13.48 -8.40 10.60
N SER A 193 -13.62 -9.46 9.80
CA SER A 193 -14.43 -10.63 10.16
C SER A 193 -13.80 -11.45 11.30
N GLY A 194 -12.46 -11.49 11.35
CA GLY A 194 -11.68 -12.16 12.41
C GLY A 194 -11.58 -11.38 13.72
N ALA A 195 -11.82 -10.07 13.70
CA ALA A 195 -11.61 -9.14 14.83
C ALA A 195 -12.51 -9.39 16.05
N GLY A 196 -13.68 -10.02 15.86
CA GLY A 196 -14.63 -10.30 16.96
C GLY A 196 -15.10 -9.06 17.73
N LYS A 197 -14.95 -7.85 17.17
CA LYS A 197 -15.30 -6.58 17.83
C LYS A 197 -16.79 -6.54 18.16
N LYS A 198 -17.11 -6.08 19.38
CA LYS A 198 -18.49 -5.93 19.90
C LYS A 198 -19.01 -4.48 19.86
N ALA A 199 -18.16 -3.52 19.52
CA ALA A 199 -18.47 -2.08 19.44
C ALA A 199 -17.41 -1.36 18.58
N GLY A 200 -17.75 -0.16 18.08
CA GLY A 200 -16.88 0.66 17.21
C GLY A 200 -17.29 0.59 15.74
N GLU A 201 -16.42 1.06 14.84
CA GLU A 201 -16.58 0.91 13.39
C GLU A 201 -16.62 -0.59 13.03
N PHE A 202 -17.69 -0.99 12.34
CA PHE A 202 -17.81 -2.31 11.74
C PHE A 202 -17.48 -2.22 10.26
N TYR A 203 -16.74 -3.19 9.74
CA TYR A 203 -16.56 -3.32 8.29
C TYR A 203 -17.91 -3.59 7.64
N THR A 204 -18.24 -2.82 6.61
CA THR A 204 -19.48 -3.00 5.85
C THR A 204 -19.30 -4.17 4.89
N PRO A 205 -20.02 -5.29 5.05
CA PRO A 205 -19.85 -6.45 4.17
C PRO A 205 -20.07 -6.08 2.69
N GLN A 206 -19.30 -6.72 1.81
CA GLN A 206 -19.26 -6.37 0.38
C GLN A 206 -20.63 -6.37 -0.30
N THR A 207 -21.52 -7.29 0.08
CA THR A 207 -22.90 -7.36 -0.42
C THR A 207 -23.75 -6.15 -0.01
N VAL A 208 -23.58 -5.67 1.22
CA VAL A 208 -24.27 -4.47 1.73
C VAL A 208 -23.71 -3.22 1.06
N SER A 209 -22.38 -3.09 0.99
CA SER A 209 -21.72 -1.96 0.33
C SER A 209 -22.12 -1.86 -1.14
N THR A 210 -22.18 -2.98 -1.86
CA THR A 210 -22.59 -3.03 -3.27
C THR A 210 -24.05 -2.60 -3.44
N LEU A 211 -24.94 -3.05 -2.55
CA LEU A 211 -26.34 -2.64 -2.59
C LEU A 211 -26.49 -1.13 -2.36
N LEU A 212 -25.83 -0.58 -1.34
CA LEU A 212 -25.87 0.86 -1.04
C LEU A 212 -25.30 1.68 -2.19
N ALA A 213 -24.17 1.26 -2.75
CA ALA A 213 -23.55 1.91 -3.91
C ALA A 213 -24.54 1.96 -5.10
N LYS A 214 -25.14 0.83 -5.47
CA LYS A 214 -26.14 0.75 -6.55
C LYS A 214 -27.37 1.62 -6.32
N ILE A 215 -27.82 1.74 -5.08
CA ILE A 215 -28.95 2.62 -4.73
C ILE A 215 -28.58 4.09 -4.98
N VAL A 216 -27.42 4.54 -4.50
CA VAL A 216 -27.04 5.96 -4.61
C VAL A 216 -26.62 6.38 -6.03
N THR A 217 -26.19 5.41 -6.85
CA THR A 217 -25.80 5.60 -8.25
C THR A 217 -26.92 5.33 -9.25
N GLN A 218 -28.09 4.86 -8.80
CA GLN A 218 -29.18 4.46 -9.70
C GLN A 218 -29.54 5.57 -10.70
N GLY A 219 -29.45 5.25 -12.00
CA GLY A 219 -29.77 6.15 -13.10
C GLY A 219 -28.78 7.29 -13.32
N LYS A 220 -27.57 7.20 -12.75
CA LYS A 220 -26.52 8.21 -12.87
C LYS A 220 -25.28 7.59 -13.50
N ASP A 221 -24.74 8.27 -14.52
CA ASP A 221 -23.45 7.89 -15.12
C ASP A 221 -22.26 8.63 -14.47
N ARG A 222 -22.52 9.76 -13.80
CA ARG A 222 -21.52 10.61 -13.16
C ARG A 222 -22.06 11.20 -11.86
N LEU A 223 -21.19 11.34 -10.86
CA LEU A 223 -21.48 12.04 -9.62
C LEU A 223 -20.59 13.27 -9.48
N ARG A 224 -21.17 14.41 -9.10
CA ARG A 224 -20.38 15.60 -8.74
C ARG A 224 -19.59 15.39 -7.44
N SER A 225 -20.19 14.71 -6.48
CA SER A 225 -19.53 14.43 -5.20
C SER A 225 -20.14 13.24 -4.50
N VAL A 226 -19.32 12.50 -3.76
CA VAL A 226 -19.73 11.48 -2.80
C VAL A 226 -19.17 11.86 -1.43
N TYR A 227 -19.97 11.69 -0.37
CA TYR A 227 -19.55 11.98 0.99
C TYR A 227 -19.95 10.85 1.94
N ASP A 228 -19.01 10.40 2.76
CA ASP A 228 -19.25 9.49 3.88
C ASP A 228 -18.66 10.08 5.17
N PRO A 229 -19.50 10.50 6.14
CA PRO A 229 -19.05 11.14 7.38
C PRO A 229 -18.39 10.18 8.39
N THR A 230 -18.44 8.87 8.12
CA THR A 230 -17.87 7.81 8.98
C THR A 230 -17.32 6.71 8.09
N CYS A 231 -16.37 7.07 7.22
CA CYS A 231 -16.01 6.27 6.05
C CYS A 231 -15.25 4.98 6.38
N GLY A 232 -14.77 4.80 7.61
CA GLY A 232 -13.95 3.66 7.98
C GLY A 232 -12.76 3.56 7.04
N SER A 233 -12.56 2.37 6.46
CA SER A 233 -11.48 2.12 5.48
C SER A 233 -11.69 2.77 4.10
N GLY A 234 -12.73 3.59 3.91
CA GLY A 234 -13.07 4.21 2.62
C GLY A 234 -13.64 3.23 1.59
N SER A 235 -13.80 1.95 1.93
CA SER A 235 -14.22 0.90 0.98
C SER A 235 -15.60 1.16 0.34
N LEU A 236 -16.53 1.75 1.08
CA LEU A 236 -17.86 2.09 0.54
C LEU A 236 -17.76 3.22 -0.50
N LEU A 237 -16.94 4.24 -0.25
CA LEU A 237 -16.71 5.34 -1.19
C LEU A 237 -16.10 4.83 -2.50
N LEU A 238 -15.11 3.94 -2.43
CA LEU A 238 -14.52 3.29 -3.60
C LEU A 238 -15.54 2.43 -4.35
N ARG A 239 -16.42 1.73 -3.62
CA ARG A 239 -17.51 0.96 -4.23
C ARG A 239 -18.48 1.85 -5.01
N VAL A 240 -18.81 3.03 -4.49
CA VAL A 240 -19.64 4.02 -5.22
C VAL A 240 -18.94 4.47 -6.50
N LYS A 241 -17.63 4.75 -6.45
CA LYS A 241 -16.83 5.13 -7.64
C LYS A 241 -16.89 4.06 -8.73
N ARG A 242 -16.90 2.77 -8.36
CA ARG A 242 -16.96 1.64 -9.30
C ARG A 242 -18.33 1.42 -9.97
N GLU A 243 -19.41 1.96 -9.41
CA GLU A 243 -20.77 1.82 -9.94
C GLU A 243 -21.16 2.95 -10.92
N VAL A 244 -20.28 3.92 -11.15
CA VAL A 244 -20.46 5.00 -12.13
C VAL A 244 -19.21 5.15 -13.00
N LYS A 245 -19.31 5.90 -14.10
CA LYS A 245 -18.16 6.15 -14.97
C LYS A 245 -17.20 7.16 -14.37
N ASP A 246 -17.72 8.13 -13.60
CA ASP A 246 -16.94 9.24 -13.08
C ASP A 246 -17.51 9.81 -11.78
N VAL A 247 -16.62 10.26 -10.90
CA VAL A 247 -16.93 10.95 -9.64
C VAL A 247 -15.94 12.11 -9.48
N ASP A 248 -16.42 13.35 -9.51
CA ASP A 248 -15.51 14.52 -9.49
C ASP A 248 -14.81 14.66 -8.14
N MET A 249 -15.54 14.47 -7.03
CA MET A 249 -15.01 14.66 -5.68
C MET A 249 -15.45 13.55 -4.72
N ILE A 250 -14.50 13.00 -3.96
CA ILE A 250 -14.77 12.03 -2.90
C ILE A 250 -14.37 12.66 -1.57
N TYR A 251 -15.32 12.70 -0.64
CA TYR A 251 -15.11 13.23 0.70
C TYR A 251 -15.37 12.12 1.72
N GLY A 252 -14.47 11.99 2.70
CA GLY A 252 -14.59 11.04 3.78
C GLY A 252 -14.19 11.69 5.11
N GLN A 253 -14.85 11.30 6.19
CA GLN A 253 -14.43 11.63 7.55
C GLN A 253 -14.31 10.34 8.35
N GLU A 254 -13.21 10.24 9.11
CA GLU A 254 -12.94 9.12 10.01
C GLU A 254 -12.33 9.68 11.31
N MET A 255 -12.83 9.19 12.45
CA MET A 255 -12.41 9.61 13.77
C MET A 255 -11.17 8.83 14.24
N ASN A 256 -11.09 7.54 13.92
CA ASN A 256 -9.97 6.70 14.32
C ASN A 256 -8.76 6.95 13.41
N ARG A 257 -7.64 7.39 13.99
CA ARG A 257 -6.43 7.75 13.24
C ARG A 257 -5.84 6.58 12.42
N THR A 258 -5.79 5.38 13.00
CA THR A 258 -5.32 4.17 12.31
C THR A 258 -6.25 3.81 11.15
N THR A 259 -7.57 3.85 11.36
CA THR A 259 -8.55 3.61 10.28
C THR A 259 -8.47 4.70 9.20
N TYR A 260 -8.22 5.96 9.58
CA TYR A 260 -8.04 7.08 8.67
C TYR A 260 -6.83 6.90 7.75
N ASN A 261 -5.68 6.47 8.28
CA ASN A 261 -4.50 6.15 7.46
C ASN A 261 -4.77 4.96 6.55
N LEU A 262 -5.48 3.93 7.04
CA LEU A 262 -5.92 2.81 6.19
C LEU A 262 -6.81 3.30 5.03
N ALA A 263 -7.72 4.23 5.27
CA ALA A 263 -8.56 4.81 4.22
C ALA A 263 -7.74 5.55 3.16
N ARG A 264 -6.74 6.32 3.58
CA ARG A 264 -5.81 7.03 2.67
C ARG A 264 -5.01 6.07 1.81
N MET A 265 -4.41 5.04 2.41
CA MET A 265 -3.69 3.99 1.67
C MET A 265 -4.61 3.31 0.64
N ASN A 266 -5.83 2.96 1.06
CA ASN A 266 -6.81 2.30 0.20
C ASN A 266 -7.22 3.21 -0.98
N MET A 267 -7.43 4.50 -0.74
CA MET A 267 -7.70 5.48 -1.80
C MET A 267 -6.54 5.59 -2.78
N ILE A 268 -5.31 5.80 -2.30
CA ILE A 268 -4.12 5.93 -3.16
C ILE A 268 -3.96 4.70 -4.06
N LEU A 269 -4.17 3.51 -3.49
CA LEU A 269 -4.01 2.25 -4.19
C LEU A 269 -5.10 2.04 -5.25
N SER A 270 -6.36 2.39 -4.95
CA SER A 270 -7.52 2.18 -5.83
C SER A 270 -7.89 3.35 -6.75
N THR A 271 -7.20 4.50 -6.64
CA THR A 271 -7.45 5.67 -7.49
C THR A 271 -6.25 6.09 -8.31
N ALA A 272 -5.24 5.24 -8.47
CA ALA A 272 -4.18 5.48 -9.45
C ALA A 272 -4.78 5.43 -10.86
N PHE A 273 -5.04 6.62 -11.41
CA PHE A 273 -5.42 6.90 -12.79
C PHE A 273 -4.34 7.78 -13.40
#